data_AF-I0IFD1-F1
#
_entry.id   AF-I0IFD1-F1
#
_cell.length_a   1.000
_cell.length_b   1.000
_cell.length_c   1.000
_cell.angle_alpha   90.00
_cell.angle_beta   90.00
_cell.angle_gamma   90.00
#
_symmetry.space_group_name_H-M   'P 1'
#
loop_
_entity.id
_entity.type
_entity.pdbx_description
1 polymer ?
#
loop_
_entity_poly.entity_id
_entity_poly.type
_entity_poly.pdbx_seq_one_letter_code
_entity_poly.pdbx_strand_id
1 'polypeptide(L)'
;MNLPFNPLALAASSPAAGVNFSGSHTGSVASHLGDMDPRFLPAQPRNAPPGIGRYREMTIDELLLENRVIFLIGEIHHGSAMGVVMRLLHLQNTKPGQDINLYINSPGGAVDDTLAMIDTMHFLSCDVATYCIGKAMSGGALTLAAGTKGKRYCLPHAKVMIHQPSGGIYGQTTDVQIQAEEILKTKDELNQMLAEFTGQPLERVTEDSERDRFFNAEEAKAYGLVDEVIAKPKDAAATGGGGGLPASGVPIDGGDGGSPAGPQTA
;
A
#
# COMPACT_ATOMS: atom_id res chain seq x y z
N MET A 1 -18.77 -19.33 -20.50
CA MET A 1 -18.26 -20.16 -19.39
C MET A 1 -16.86 -19.68 -19.10
N ASN A 2 -16.69 -18.91 -18.02
CA ASN A 2 -15.42 -18.28 -17.65
C ASN A 2 -14.94 -18.97 -16.37
N LEU A 3 -13.79 -19.65 -16.42
CA LEU A 3 -13.12 -20.17 -15.23
C LEU A 3 -12.15 -19.09 -14.71
N PRO A 4 -12.05 -18.84 -13.40
CA PRO A 4 -11.13 -17.86 -12.85
C PRO A 4 -9.68 -18.36 -12.94
N PHE A 5 -8.80 -17.47 -13.36
CA PHE A 5 -7.35 -17.67 -13.45
C PHE A 5 -6.75 -17.75 -12.04
N ASN A 6 -6.03 -18.83 -11.73
CA ASN A 6 -5.35 -19.03 -10.45
C ASN A 6 -3.82 -18.85 -10.65
N PRO A 7 -3.20 -17.77 -10.12
CA PRO A 7 -1.79 -17.48 -10.35
C PRO A 7 -0.80 -18.40 -9.60
N LEU A 8 -1.27 -19.35 -8.78
CA LEU A 8 -0.39 -20.30 -8.06
C LEU A 8 0.00 -21.54 -8.88
N ALA A 9 -0.50 -21.72 -10.10
CA ALA A 9 -0.26 -22.94 -10.89
C ALA A 9 1.02 -22.92 -11.75
N LEU A 10 1.76 -21.81 -11.82
CA LEU A 10 2.89 -21.64 -12.75
C LEU A 10 4.28 -21.91 -12.15
N ALA A 11 4.37 -22.63 -11.03
CA ALA A 11 5.65 -22.97 -10.37
C ALA A 11 6.05 -24.46 -10.48
N ALA A 12 5.35 -25.24 -11.32
CA ALA A 12 5.60 -26.69 -11.39
C ALA A 12 5.58 -27.22 -12.84
N SER A 13 6.52 -26.79 -13.67
CA SER A 13 6.95 -27.61 -14.83
C SER A 13 8.15 -27.01 -15.58
N SER A 14 9.34 -27.58 -15.38
CA SER A 14 10.22 -27.92 -16.50
C SER A 14 11.30 -28.94 -16.11
N PRO A 15 11.69 -29.85 -17.02
CA PRO A 15 12.50 -31.02 -16.73
C PRO A 15 13.99 -30.72 -16.85
N ALA A 16 14.79 -31.15 -15.87
CA ALA A 16 16.24 -31.15 -16.00
C ALA A 16 16.70 -32.42 -16.72
N ALA A 17 17.46 -32.19 -17.79
CA ALA A 17 18.11 -33.21 -18.60
C ALA A 17 19.08 -34.07 -17.76
N GLY A 18 19.08 -35.37 -18.04
CA GLY A 18 19.93 -36.34 -17.39
C GLY A 18 21.39 -36.28 -17.85
N VAL A 19 22.28 -36.66 -16.92
CA VAL A 19 23.54 -37.32 -17.25
C VAL A 19 23.65 -38.52 -16.33
N ASN A 20 23.60 -39.71 -16.93
CA ASN A 20 23.81 -41.01 -16.29
C ASN A 20 25.31 -41.21 -16.03
N PHE A 21 25.67 -41.66 -14.83
CA PHE A 21 26.88 -42.45 -14.63
C PHE A 21 26.51 -43.74 -13.89
N SER A 22 26.67 -44.86 -14.61
CA SER A 22 26.50 -46.22 -14.12
C SER A 22 27.64 -46.60 -13.17
N GLY A 23 27.30 -47.16 -12.01
CA GLY A 23 28.28 -47.74 -11.09
C GLY A 23 27.57 -48.48 -9.95
N SER A 24 27.28 -49.75 -10.18
CA SER A 24 26.74 -50.71 -9.22
C SER A 24 27.63 -50.88 -7.99
N HIS A 25 27.09 -50.67 -6.78
CA HIS A 25 27.42 -51.48 -5.61
C HIS A 25 26.26 -51.43 -4.59
N THR A 26 25.58 -52.56 -4.48
CA THR A 26 24.62 -52.90 -3.44
C THR A 26 25.34 -52.99 -2.09
N GLY A 27 24.94 -52.17 -1.12
CA GLY A 27 25.42 -52.24 0.25
C GLY A 27 24.50 -51.50 1.20
N SER A 28 23.59 -52.24 1.83
CA SER A 28 22.72 -51.75 2.92
C SER A 28 23.58 -51.23 4.08
N VAL A 29 23.57 -49.92 4.32
CA VAL A 29 24.17 -49.27 5.51
C VAL A 29 23.17 -49.13 6.67
N ALA A 30 22.07 -49.89 6.64
CA ALA A 30 21.14 -49.99 7.76
C ALA A 30 21.55 -51.15 8.70
N SER A 31 22.64 -51.00 9.45
CA SER A 31 22.91 -51.88 10.59
C SER A 31 23.93 -51.40 11.63
N HIS A 32 24.46 -50.17 11.59
CA HIS A 32 25.54 -49.74 12.52
C HIS A 32 25.17 -48.50 13.35
N LEU A 33 23.93 -48.42 13.83
CA LEU A 33 23.47 -47.38 14.77
C LEU A 33 22.81 -47.99 16.02
N GLY A 34 23.14 -49.23 16.36
CA GLY A 34 22.54 -49.97 17.47
C GLY A 34 23.37 -50.04 18.75
N ASP A 35 24.64 -49.63 18.77
CA ASP A 35 25.57 -50.05 19.84
C ASP A 35 26.53 -48.94 20.31
N MET A 36 26.03 -47.71 20.47
CA MET A 36 26.79 -46.66 21.16
C MET A 36 26.54 -46.75 22.67
N ASP A 37 27.61 -46.95 23.44
CA ASP A 37 27.60 -46.90 24.91
C ASP A 37 26.96 -45.57 25.38
N PRO A 38 25.89 -45.61 26.21
CA PRO A 38 25.14 -44.43 26.63
C PRO A 38 25.98 -43.31 27.27
N ARG A 39 27.21 -43.61 27.71
CA ARG A 39 28.15 -42.66 28.28
C ARG A 39 28.80 -41.72 27.25
N PHE A 40 28.72 -42.06 25.96
CA PHE A 40 29.33 -41.28 24.87
C PHE A 40 28.29 -40.54 24.01
N LEU A 41 27.00 -40.58 24.38
CA LEU A 41 26.01 -39.65 23.83
C LEU A 41 26.33 -38.24 24.35
N PRO A 42 26.39 -37.21 23.48
CA PRO A 42 26.51 -35.85 23.96
C PRO A 42 25.32 -35.58 24.88
N ALA A 43 25.62 -35.13 26.11
CA ALA A 43 24.59 -34.79 27.08
C ALA A 43 23.63 -33.78 26.43
N GLN A 44 22.40 -34.22 26.19
CA GLN A 44 21.30 -33.31 25.87
C GLN A 44 21.30 -32.24 26.97
N PRO A 45 21.28 -30.93 26.65
CA PRO A 45 21.26 -29.89 27.65
C PRO A 45 19.97 -30.02 28.47
N ARG A 46 20.09 -30.78 29.56
CA ARG A 46 19.02 -31.14 30.47
C ARG A 46 18.90 -30.02 31.49
N ASN A 47 18.52 -28.84 31.01
CA ASN A 47 18.01 -27.66 31.74
C ASN A 47 18.02 -26.43 30.82
N ALA A 48 17.14 -26.37 29.83
CA ALA A 48 16.65 -25.06 29.38
C ALA A 48 15.52 -24.67 30.35
N PRO A 49 15.59 -23.52 31.05
CA PRO A 49 14.55 -23.13 31.97
C PRO A 49 13.21 -23.05 31.22
N PRO A 50 12.13 -23.68 31.73
CA PRO A 50 10.81 -23.57 31.13
C PRO A 50 10.32 -22.13 31.28
N GLY A 51 9.97 -21.49 30.16
CA GLY A 51 9.14 -20.28 30.19
C GLY A 51 9.88 -18.94 30.20
N ILE A 52 11.06 -18.81 29.60
CA ILE A 52 11.40 -17.51 29.00
C ILE A 52 10.57 -17.42 27.72
N GLY A 53 9.33 -16.94 27.84
CA GLY A 53 8.62 -16.42 26.68
C GLY A 53 9.58 -15.47 25.98
N ARG A 54 9.97 -15.79 24.75
CA ARG A 54 10.80 -14.89 23.95
C ARG A 54 9.93 -13.66 23.68
N TYR A 55 10.03 -12.66 24.54
CA TYR A 55 9.52 -11.33 24.24
C TYR A 55 10.35 -10.85 23.06
N ARG A 56 9.77 -10.93 21.86
CA ARG A 56 10.32 -10.25 20.70
C ARG A 56 10.03 -8.76 20.95
N GLU A 57 11.08 -7.99 21.18
CA GLU A 57 10.95 -6.53 21.17
C GLU A 57 10.47 -6.11 19.78
N MET A 58 9.33 -5.42 19.74
CA MET A 58 8.77 -4.87 18.52
C MET A 58 9.17 -3.41 18.42
N THR A 59 9.61 -3.03 17.23
CA THR A 59 9.77 -1.64 16.85
C THR A 59 8.40 -0.95 16.75
N ILE A 60 8.39 0.38 16.84
CA ILE A 60 7.16 1.16 16.65
C ILE A 60 6.54 0.92 15.26
N ASP A 61 7.37 0.74 14.23
CA ASP A 61 6.92 0.46 12.86
C ASP A 61 6.22 -0.89 12.77
N GLU A 62 6.71 -1.92 13.46
CA GLU A 62 6.05 -3.23 13.53
C GLU A 62 4.71 -3.13 14.27
N LEU A 63 4.67 -2.41 15.39
CA LEU A 63 3.42 -2.15 16.13
C LEU A 63 2.38 -1.43 15.27
N LEU A 64 2.80 -0.43 14.51
CA LEU A 64 1.92 0.33 13.61
C LEU A 64 1.48 -0.54 12.42
N LEU A 65 2.37 -1.37 11.87
CA LEU A 65 2.03 -2.29 10.80
C LEU A 65 1.02 -3.35 11.26
N GLU A 66 1.12 -3.90 12.47
CA GLU A 66 0.11 -4.81 13.03
C GLU A 66 -1.29 -4.16 13.13
N ASN A 67 -1.31 -2.83 13.33
CA ASN A 67 -2.50 -1.98 13.29
C ASN A 67 -2.84 -1.47 11.89
N ARG A 68 -2.23 -2.06 10.84
CA ARG A 68 -2.47 -1.78 9.41
C ARG A 68 -2.13 -0.34 9.00
N VAL A 69 -1.16 0.27 9.66
CA VAL A 69 -0.68 1.61 9.37
C VAL A 69 0.64 1.52 8.60
N ILE A 70 0.70 2.20 7.45
CA ILE A 70 1.90 2.36 6.64
C ILE A 70 2.20 3.85 6.50
N PHE A 71 3.48 4.22 6.55
CA PHE A 71 3.93 5.58 6.29
C PHE A 71 4.71 5.66 4.98
N LEU A 72 4.33 6.63 4.14
CA LEU A 72 5.10 7.12 3.01
C LEU A 72 5.64 8.51 3.37
N ILE A 73 6.86 8.56 3.87
CA ILE A 73 7.51 9.80 4.35
C ILE A 73 8.77 10.06 3.53
N GLY A 74 8.93 11.30 3.10
CA GLY A 74 10.08 11.71 2.30
C GLY A 74 9.88 11.46 0.80
N GLU A 75 10.97 11.56 0.06
CA GLU A 75 10.98 11.40 -1.39
C GLU A 75 10.60 9.97 -1.80
N ILE A 76 9.84 9.84 -2.89
CA ILE A 76 9.50 8.56 -3.48
C ILE A 76 10.67 8.10 -4.35
N HIS A 77 11.40 7.12 -3.87
CA HIS A 77 12.41 6.40 -4.61
C HIS A 77 12.22 4.89 -4.42
N HIS A 78 12.90 4.09 -5.24
CA HIS A 78 12.74 2.64 -5.28
C HIS A 78 12.67 1.94 -3.92
N GLY A 79 13.62 2.20 -3.02
CA GLY A 79 13.62 1.63 -1.68
C GLY A 79 12.40 2.00 -0.83
N SER A 80 11.96 3.27 -0.87
CA SER A 80 10.78 3.73 -0.15
C SER A 80 9.49 3.11 -0.70
N ALA A 81 9.35 3.08 -2.04
CA ALA A 81 8.18 2.57 -2.72
C ALA A 81 8.04 1.05 -2.54
N MET A 82 9.12 0.30 -2.75
CA MET A 82 9.13 -1.15 -2.51
C MET A 82 8.85 -1.48 -1.04
N GLY A 83 9.29 -0.64 -0.10
CA GLY A 83 8.91 -0.75 1.29
C GLY A 83 7.40 -0.64 1.52
N VAL A 84 6.72 0.28 0.84
CA VAL A 84 5.25 0.41 0.91
C VAL A 84 4.58 -0.79 0.24
N VAL A 85 4.99 -1.17 -0.97
CA VAL A 85 4.45 -2.31 -1.72
C VAL A 85 4.54 -3.62 -0.91
N MET A 86 5.70 -3.91 -0.32
CA MET A 86 5.86 -5.12 0.51
C MET A 86 4.93 -5.14 1.71
N ARG A 87 4.72 -3.99 2.37
CA ARG A 87 3.81 -3.87 3.52
C ARG A 87 2.35 -4.00 3.08
N LEU A 88 1.96 -3.41 1.95
CA LEU A 88 0.64 -3.56 1.35
C LEU A 88 0.30 -5.03 1.10
N LEU A 89 1.20 -5.76 0.42
CA LEU A 89 1.04 -7.19 0.14
C LEU A 89 1.01 -8.04 1.43
N HIS A 90 1.84 -7.70 2.41
CA HIS A 90 1.82 -8.36 3.72
C HIS A 90 0.47 -8.19 4.44
N LEU A 91 -0.06 -6.98 4.47
CA LEU A 91 -1.33 -6.67 5.13
C LEU A 91 -2.54 -7.29 4.43
N GLN A 92 -2.50 -7.39 3.10
CA GLN A 92 -3.49 -8.11 2.31
C GLN A 92 -3.57 -9.59 2.74
N ASN A 93 -2.44 -10.24 2.98
CA ASN A 93 -2.40 -11.65 3.35
C ASN A 93 -2.74 -11.93 4.82
N THR A 94 -2.43 -11.01 5.74
CA THR A 94 -2.63 -11.24 7.18
C THR A 94 -4.07 -11.04 7.65
N LYS A 95 -4.76 -10.03 7.14
CA LYS A 95 -6.17 -9.73 7.46
C LYS A 95 -6.89 -9.21 6.21
N PRO A 96 -7.24 -10.07 5.25
CA PRO A 96 -7.94 -9.65 4.04
C PRO A 96 -9.31 -9.04 4.38
N GLY A 97 -9.68 -7.98 3.67
CA GLY A 97 -10.96 -7.28 3.84
C GLY A 97 -10.98 -6.20 4.95
N GLN A 98 -9.89 -6.01 5.69
CA GLN A 98 -9.74 -4.85 6.57
C GLN A 98 -8.98 -3.73 5.85
N ASP A 99 -9.44 -2.50 6.04
CA ASP A 99 -8.79 -1.32 5.47
C ASP A 99 -7.31 -1.22 5.87
N ILE A 100 -6.50 -0.72 4.94
CA ILE A 100 -5.10 -0.33 5.19
C ILE A 100 -5.04 1.19 5.25
N ASN A 101 -4.36 1.74 6.26
CA ASN A 101 -4.21 3.18 6.45
C ASN A 101 -2.81 3.63 5.97
N LEU A 102 -2.77 4.36 4.86
CA LEU A 102 -1.55 4.90 4.27
C LEU A 102 -1.41 6.40 4.61
N TYR A 103 -0.45 6.74 5.46
CA TYR A 103 -0.13 8.11 5.85
C TYR A 103 0.97 8.67 4.97
N ILE A 104 0.71 9.81 4.32
CA ILE A 104 1.54 10.40 3.28
C ILE A 104 2.08 11.75 3.76
N ASN A 105 3.41 11.86 3.79
CA ASN A 105 4.16 13.11 3.95
C ASN A 105 5.33 13.14 2.96
N SER A 106 5.01 13.42 1.69
CA SER A 106 5.95 13.25 0.58
C SER A 106 5.97 14.47 -0.36
N PRO A 107 7.15 14.93 -0.79
CA PRO A 107 7.28 15.88 -1.89
C PRO A 107 7.09 15.22 -3.29
N GLY A 108 6.82 13.91 -3.36
CA GLY A 108 6.82 13.15 -4.60
C GLY A 108 8.18 12.50 -4.87
N GLY A 109 8.42 12.09 -6.11
CA GLY A 109 9.68 11.46 -6.53
C GLY A 109 9.53 10.74 -7.87
N ALA A 110 10.15 9.57 -8.00
CA ALA A 110 10.17 8.78 -9.22
C ALA A 110 8.75 8.35 -9.66
N VAL A 111 8.46 8.55 -10.95
CA VAL A 111 7.13 8.26 -11.53
C VAL A 111 6.85 6.75 -11.50
N ASP A 112 7.77 5.93 -12.00
CA ASP A 112 7.57 4.47 -12.07
C ASP A 112 7.35 3.85 -10.68
N ASP A 113 8.12 4.30 -9.67
CA ASP A 113 7.97 3.85 -8.29
C ASP A 113 6.62 4.31 -7.69
N THR A 114 6.12 5.48 -8.10
CA THR A 114 4.79 5.96 -7.72
C THR A 114 3.69 5.09 -8.33
N LEU A 115 3.79 4.82 -9.64
CA LEU A 115 2.81 3.99 -10.36
C LEU A 115 2.78 2.58 -9.81
N ALA A 116 3.94 1.97 -9.49
CA ALA A 116 4.01 0.66 -8.87
C ALA A 116 3.26 0.59 -7.52
N MET A 117 3.31 1.65 -6.71
CA MET A 117 2.53 1.73 -5.48
C MET A 117 1.03 1.80 -5.76
N ILE A 118 0.61 2.64 -6.71
CA ILE A 118 -0.80 2.83 -7.07
C ILE A 118 -1.39 1.54 -7.65
N ASP A 119 -0.70 0.90 -8.59
CA ASP A 119 -1.11 -0.37 -9.17
C ASP A 119 -1.25 -1.44 -8.08
N THR A 120 -0.31 -1.47 -7.13
CA THR A 120 -0.41 -2.38 -5.99
C THR A 120 -1.63 -2.07 -5.15
N MET A 121 -1.90 -0.79 -4.83
CA MET A 121 -3.09 -0.39 -4.05
C MET A 121 -4.38 -0.86 -4.71
N HIS A 122 -4.51 -0.73 -6.04
CA HIS A 122 -5.71 -1.13 -6.79
C HIS A 122 -5.78 -2.64 -7.05
N PHE A 123 -4.65 -3.34 -7.03
CA PHE A 123 -4.59 -4.80 -7.13
C PHE A 123 -5.08 -5.51 -5.87
N LEU A 124 -5.00 -4.88 -4.70
CA LEU A 124 -5.45 -5.48 -3.44
C LEU A 124 -6.98 -5.63 -3.39
N SER A 125 -7.45 -6.61 -2.61
CA SER A 125 -8.87 -6.68 -2.23
C SER A 125 -9.20 -5.87 -0.98
N CYS A 126 -8.19 -5.37 -0.25
CA CYS A 126 -8.39 -4.46 0.87
C CYS A 126 -8.51 -3.03 0.34
N ASP A 127 -9.43 -2.25 0.93
CA ASP A 127 -9.45 -0.81 0.70
C ASP A 127 -8.20 -0.15 1.29
N VAL A 128 -7.71 0.90 0.64
CA VAL A 128 -6.56 1.68 1.09
C VAL A 128 -7.04 3.10 1.39
N ALA A 129 -7.19 3.41 2.68
CA ALA A 129 -7.47 4.76 3.16
C ALA A 129 -6.19 5.60 3.15
N THR A 130 -6.23 6.78 2.55
CA THR A 130 -5.05 7.65 2.42
C THR A 130 -5.18 8.90 3.27
N TYR A 131 -4.09 9.31 3.93
CA TYR A 131 -4.07 10.45 4.85
C TYR A 131 -2.91 11.38 4.53
N CYS A 132 -3.19 12.60 4.09
CA CYS A 132 -2.17 13.62 3.93
C CYS A 132 -1.83 14.25 5.29
N ILE A 133 -0.61 14.00 5.77
CA ILE A 133 -0.08 14.52 7.03
C ILE A 133 1.13 15.44 6.76
N GLY A 134 0.84 16.71 6.48
CA GLY A 134 1.85 17.73 6.18
C GLY A 134 1.89 18.09 4.70
N LYS A 135 2.34 17.18 3.83
CA LYS A 135 2.31 17.40 2.38
C LYS A 135 2.16 16.12 1.55
N ALA A 136 1.47 16.24 0.43
CA ALA A 136 1.42 15.26 -0.64
C ALA A 136 1.57 16.00 -1.97
N MET A 137 2.75 15.92 -2.59
CA MET A 137 3.07 16.69 -3.80
C MET A 137 3.48 15.75 -4.93
N SER A 138 3.22 16.13 -6.18
CA SER A 138 3.62 15.34 -7.36
C SER A 138 3.11 13.89 -7.24
N GLY A 139 3.97 12.87 -7.36
CA GLY A 139 3.60 11.47 -7.15
C GLY A 139 2.95 11.16 -5.78
N GLY A 140 3.27 11.94 -4.74
CA GLY A 140 2.58 11.85 -3.45
C GLY A 140 1.13 12.32 -3.50
N ALA A 141 0.83 13.36 -4.28
CA ALA A 141 -0.54 13.82 -4.52
C ALA A 141 -1.35 12.81 -5.34
N LEU A 142 -0.71 12.19 -6.34
CA LEU A 142 -1.32 11.12 -7.14
C LEU A 142 -1.65 9.90 -6.26
N THR A 143 -0.69 9.46 -5.43
CA THR A 143 -0.89 8.35 -4.47
C THR A 143 -2.00 8.66 -3.48
N LEU A 144 -2.07 9.91 -2.98
CA LEU A 144 -3.16 10.35 -2.10
C LEU A 144 -4.52 10.23 -2.79
N ALA A 145 -4.65 10.75 -4.00
CA ALA A 145 -5.89 10.75 -4.78
C ALA A 145 -6.32 9.33 -5.20
N ALA A 146 -5.36 8.42 -5.40
CA ALA A 146 -5.56 7.02 -5.77
C ALA A 146 -6.11 6.14 -4.63
N GLY A 147 -6.19 6.65 -3.40
CA GLY A 147 -6.83 5.96 -2.28
C GLY A 147 -8.29 5.61 -2.56
N THR A 148 -8.84 4.66 -1.80
CA THR A 148 -10.23 4.22 -1.99
C THR A 148 -11.19 5.41 -1.84
N LYS A 149 -12.07 5.60 -2.84
CA LYS A 149 -13.05 6.71 -2.86
C LYS A 149 -13.92 6.72 -1.61
N GLY A 150 -14.06 7.88 -0.98
CA GLY A 150 -14.73 8.05 0.31
C GLY A 150 -13.82 7.82 1.52
N LYS A 151 -12.55 7.42 1.32
CA LYS A 151 -11.56 7.15 2.37
C LYS A 151 -10.24 7.91 2.15
N ARG A 152 -10.29 9.06 1.48
CA ARG A 152 -9.13 9.93 1.23
C ARG A 152 -9.21 11.17 2.10
N TYR A 153 -8.18 11.44 2.88
CA TYR A 153 -8.25 12.42 3.96
C TYR A 153 -7.07 13.41 3.94
N CYS A 154 -7.32 14.64 4.36
CA CYS A 154 -6.29 15.65 4.64
C CYS A 154 -6.41 16.16 6.09
N LEU A 155 -5.27 16.46 6.72
CA LEU A 155 -5.28 17.30 7.92
C LEU A 155 -5.42 18.79 7.55
N PRO A 156 -5.90 19.66 8.45
CA PRO A 156 -6.30 21.04 8.11
C PRO A 156 -5.19 21.93 7.56
N HIS A 157 -3.93 21.66 7.94
CA HIS A 157 -2.76 22.40 7.48
C HIS A 157 -1.93 21.64 6.45
N ALA A 158 -2.41 20.48 6.01
CA ALA A 158 -1.76 19.73 4.96
C ALA A 158 -1.87 20.47 3.62
N LYS A 159 -0.85 20.28 2.78
CA LYS A 159 -0.81 20.85 1.42
C LYS A 159 -0.76 19.74 0.39
N VAL A 160 -1.56 19.89 -0.65
CA VAL A 160 -1.47 19.03 -1.84
C VAL A 160 -0.91 19.87 -2.99
N MET A 161 -0.06 19.28 -3.84
CA MET A 161 0.45 19.97 -5.02
C MET A 161 0.44 19.01 -6.22
N ILE A 162 -0.11 19.46 -7.35
CA ILE A 162 -0.05 18.75 -8.62
C ILE A 162 0.75 19.58 -9.63
N HIS A 163 1.44 18.87 -10.53
CA HIS A 163 2.20 19.42 -11.64
C HIS A 163 2.43 18.31 -12.68
N GLN A 164 2.89 18.69 -13.86
CA GLN A 164 3.29 17.75 -14.90
C GLN A 164 4.58 17.01 -14.50
N PRO A 165 4.81 15.80 -15.02
CA PRO A 165 6.08 15.11 -14.78
C PRO A 165 7.25 15.91 -15.36
N SER A 166 8.41 15.80 -14.72
CA SER A 166 9.66 16.40 -15.17
C SER A 166 10.74 15.33 -15.30
N GLY A 167 11.55 15.41 -16.36
CA GLY A 167 12.65 14.47 -16.60
C GLY A 167 13.78 15.12 -17.39
N GLY A 168 14.98 14.56 -17.25
CA GLY A 168 16.13 14.91 -18.09
C GLY A 168 16.14 14.07 -19.36
N ILE A 169 16.51 14.69 -20.49
CA ILE A 169 16.64 14.01 -21.78
C ILE A 169 18.08 14.17 -22.27
N TYR A 170 18.71 13.10 -22.76
CA TYR A 170 20.08 13.13 -23.27
C TYR A 170 20.30 12.04 -24.33
N GLY A 171 21.33 12.19 -25.17
CA GLY A 171 21.71 11.19 -26.18
C GLY A 171 21.72 11.73 -27.60
N GLN A 172 21.63 10.84 -28.59
CA GLN A 172 21.54 11.21 -29.99
C GLN A 172 20.16 11.82 -30.30
N THR A 173 20.01 12.50 -31.44
CA THR A 173 18.75 13.14 -31.83
C THR A 173 17.55 12.21 -31.75
N THR A 174 17.70 10.96 -32.21
CA THR A 174 16.64 9.95 -32.14
C THR A 174 16.32 9.56 -30.69
N ASP A 175 17.33 9.42 -29.82
CA ASP A 175 17.12 9.10 -28.40
C ASP A 175 16.39 10.24 -27.70
N VAL A 176 16.73 11.49 -28.03
CA VAL A 176 16.07 12.69 -27.49
C VAL A 176 14.60 12.70 -27.91
N GLN A 177 14.30 12.39 -29.17
CA GLN A 177 12.93 12.31 -29.65
C GLN A 177 12.14 11.21 -28.91
N ILE A 178 12.69 10.00 -28.79
CA ILE A 178 12.02 8.87 -28.12
C ILE A 178 11.72 9.22 -26.65
N GLN A 179 12.69 9.78 -25.93
CA GLN A 179 12.50 10.17 -24.53
C GLN A 179 11.48 11.31 -24.36
N ALA A 180 11.46 12.28 -25.27
CA ALA A 180 10.47 13.35 -25.24
C ALA A 180 9.05 12.81 -25.47
N GLU A 181 8.89 11.91 -26.45
CA GLU A 181 7.61 11.23 -26.72
C GLU A 181 7.15 10.41 -25.51
N GLU A 182 8.06 9.76 -24.80
CA GLU A 182 7.72 8.98 -23.59
C GLU A 182 7.26 9.89 -22.45
N ILE A 183 7.96 11.00 -22.18
CA ILE A 183 7.54 11.97 -21.15
C ILE A 183 6.16 12.54 -21.45
N LEU A 184 5.85 12.79 -22.72
CA LEU A 184 4.52 13.28 -23.13
C LEU A 184 3.44 12.22 -22.88
N LYS A 185 3.68 10.95 -23.21
CA LYS A 185 2.73 9.87 -22.90
C LYS A 185 2.50 9.73 -21.40
N THR A 186 3.58 9.74 -20.61
CA THR A 186 3.49 9.69 -19.15
C THR A 186 2.68 10.87 -18.62
N LYS A 187 2.90 12.09 -19.13
CA LYS A 187 2.10 13.27 -18.76
C LYS A 187 0.60 13.03 -19.02
N ASP A 188 0.25 12.53 -20.19
CA ASP A 188 -1.15 12.28 -20.56
C ASP A 188 -1.78 11.20 -19.67
N GLU A 189 -1.05 10.12 -19.39
CA GLU A 189 -1.48 9.04 -18.49
C GLU A 189 -1.72 9.55 -17.06
N LEU A 190 -0.79 10.32 -16.50
CA LEU A 190 -0.92 10.88 -15.15
C LEU A 190 -2.10 11.85 -15.05
N ASN A 191 -2.33 12.67 -16.07
CA ASN A 191 -3.49 13.56 -16.12
C ASN A 191 -4.80 12.79 -16.22
N GLN A 192 -4.84 11.70 -17.01
CA GLN A 192 -6.00 10.83 -17.12
C GLN A 192 -6.34 10.16 -15.78
N MET A 193 -5.34 9.65 -15.08
CA MET A 193 -5.50 9.08 -13.73
C MET A 193 -6.02 10.12 -12.74
N LEU A 194 -5.42 11.32 -12.70
CA LEU A 194 -5.90 12.39 -11.83
C LEU A 194 -7.34 12.79 -12.14
N ALA A 195 -7.71 12.88 -13.43
CA ALA A 195 -9.09 13.16 -13.83
C ALA A 195 -10.06 12.09 -13.32
N GLU A 196 -9.70 10.81 -13.43
CA GLU A 196 -10.49 9.70 -12.91
C GLU A 196 -10.64 9.76 -11.38
N PHE A 197 -9.53 9.94 -10.66
CA PHE A 197 -9.54 9.95 -9.20
C PHE A 197 -10.30 11.15 -8.63
N THR A 198 -10.19 12.32 -9.27
CA THR A 198 -10.81 13.56 -8.79
C THR A 198 -12.23 13.77 -9.29
N GLY A 199 -12.60 13.16 -10.43
CA GLY A 199 -13.84 13.43 -11.15
C GLY A 199 -13.85 14.77 -11.89
N GLN A 200 -12.70 15.45 -12.02
CA GLN A 200 -12.57 16.66 -12.82
C GLN A 200 -12.48 16.31 -14.31
N PRO A 201 -12.93 17.21 -15.21
CA PRO A 201 -12.66 17.07 -16.64
C PRO A 201 -11.14 17.01 -16.93
N LEU A 202 -10.74 16.19 -17.89
CA LEU A 202 -9.32 16.02 -18.26
C LEU A 202 -8.67 17.34 -18.67
N GLU A 203 -9.41 18.20 -19.37
CA GLU A 203 -8.94 19.51 -19.82
C GLU A 203 -8.55 20.38 -18.63
N ARG A 204 -9.36 20.36 -17.57
CA ARG A 204 -9.10 21.10 -16.35
C ARG A 204 -7.87 20.57 -15.63
N VAL A 205 -7.75 19.24 -15.48
CA VAL A 205 -6.57 18.63 -14.85
C VAL A 205 -5.29 18.96 -15.62
N THR A 206 -5.36 18.96 -16.95
CA THR A 206 -4.23 19.28 -17.82
C THR A 206 -3.78 20.72 -17.64
N GLU A 207 -4.73 21.68 -17.64
CA GLU A 207 -4.43 23.09 -17.39
C GLU A 207 -3.87 23.30 -15.97
N ASP A 208 -4.54 22.72 -14.98
CA ASP A 208 -4.23 22.89 -13.56
C ASP A 208 -2.92 22.22 -13.14
N SER A 209 -2.42 21.25 -13.92
CA SER A 209 -1.13 20.57 -13.70
C SER A 209 -0.01 21.10 -14.59
N GLU A 210 -0.25 22.05 -15.49
CA GLU A 210 0.81 22.56 -16.38
C GLU A 210 1.95 23.25 -15.61
N ARG A 211 1.68 23.76 -14.42
CA ARG A 211 2.67 24.29 -13.47
C ARG A 211 2.33 23.84 -12.07
N ASP A 212 3.25 24.06 -11.14
CA ASP A 212 3.02 23.81 -9.72
C ASP A 212 1.74 24.52 -9.25
N ARG A 213 0.74 23.71 -8.91
CA ARG A 213 -0.52 24.20 -8.34
C ARG A 213 -0.68 23.64 -6.94
N PHE A 214 -0.66 24.54 -5.97
CA PHE A 214 -0.82 24.21 -4.56
C PHE A 214 -2.28 24.34 -4.13
N PHE A 215 -2.70 23.40 -3.28
CA PHE A 215 -4.00 23.36 -2.65
C PHE A 215 -3.80 23.29 -1.14
N ASN A 216 -4.52 24.12 -0.41
CA ASN A 216 -4.78 23.86 1.01
C ASN A 216 -5.76 22.67 1.16
N ALA A 217 -5.98 22.20 2.38
CA ALA A 217 -6.81 21.02 2.63
C ALA A 217 -8.25 21.12 2.09
N GLU A 218 -8.89 22.29 2.25
CA GLU A 218 -10.26 22.52 1.76
C GLU A 218 -10.30 22.64 0.24
N GLU A 219 -9.32 23.30 -0.38
CA GLU A 219 -9.18 23.36 -1.83
C GLU A 219 -8.93 21.98 -2.43
N ALA A 220 -8.13 21.13 -1.77
CA ALA A 220 -7.88 19.77 -2.20
C ALA A 220 -9.16 18.92 -2.17
N LYS A 221 -9.96 19.08 -1.11
CA LYS A 221 -11.28 18.45 -1.00
C LYS A 221 -12.23 18.94 -2.10
N ALA A 222 -12.34 20.25 -2.29
CA ALA A 222 -13.19 20.84 -3.31
C ALA A 222 -12.79 20.42 -4.73
N TYR A 223 -11.49 20.19 -4.96
CA TYR A 223 -10.98 19.69 -6.23
C TYR A 223 -11.23 18.18 -6.43
N GLY A 224 -11.46 17.42 -5.36
CA GLY A 224 -11.66 15.97 -5.39
C GLY A 224 -10.38 15.16 -5.18
N LEU A 225 -9.26 15.78 -4.79
CA LEU A 225 -8.00 15.10 -4.45
C LEU A 225 -8.13 14.29 -3.15
N VAL A 226 -9.02 14.72 -2.26
CA VAL A 226 -9.41 14.03 -1.03
C VAL A 226 -10.91 14.14 -0.82
N ASP A 227 -11.47 13.31 0.03
CA ASP A 227 -12.90 13.28 0.35
C ASP A 227 -13.22 14.12 1.60
N GLU A 228 -12.34 14.14 2.61
CA GLU A 228 -12.59 14.84 3.86
C GLU A 228 -11.36 15.50 4.49
N VAL A 229 -11.57 16.63 5.17
CA VAL A 229 -10.58 17.31 6.00
C VAL A 229 -10.86 17.00 7.48
N ILE A 230 -9.93 16.30 8.14
CA ILE A 230 -10.11 15.83 9.52
C ILE A 230 -9.44 16.80 10.50
N ALA A 231 -10.23 17.63 11.19
CA ALA A 231 -9.71 18.60 12.17
C ALA A 231 -9.59 18.06 13.60
N LYS A 232 -10.52 17.21 14.03
CA LYS A 232 -10.52 16.52 15.34
C LYS A 232 -11.31 15.21 15.22
N PRO A 233 -10.88 14.10 15.86
CA PRO A 233 -11.75 12.94 16.02
C PRO A 233 -13.04 13.38 16.73
N LYS A 234 -14.20 13.05 16.17
CA LYS A 234 -15.51 13.44 16.74
C LYS A 234 -15.76 12.85 18.14
N ASP A 235 -14.94 11.90 18.60
CA ASP A 235 -15.19 11.15 19.85
C ASP A 235 -14.17 11.37 20.97
N ALA A 236 -13.23 12.31 20.84
CA ALA A 236 -12.25 12.57 21.90
C ALA A 236 -12.84 13.20 23.19
N ALA A 237 -14.16 13.39 23.26
CA ALA A 237 -14.87 13.89 24.44
C ALA A 237 -15.54 12.80 25.29
N ALA A 238 -15.48 11.52 24.92
CA ALA A 238 -16.06 10.46 25.72
C ALA A 238 -15.22 9.17 25.67
N THR A 239 -14.93 8.64 26.87
CA THR A 239 -14.29 7.35 27.17
C THR A 239 -12.76 7.35 27.24
N GLY A 240 -12.24 7.18 28.46
CA GLY A 240 -10.85 6.86 28.72
C GLY A 240 -10.56 5.41 28.37
N GLY A 241 -9.40 5.18 27.72
CA GLY A 241 -8.80 3.86 27.52
C GLY A 241 -8.43 3.55 26.07
N GLY A 242 -7.14 3.62 25.75
CA GLY A 242 -6.55 3.03 24.53
C GLY A 242 -6.50 3.96 23.30
N GLY A 243 -5.57 4.90 23.28
CA GLY A 243 -5.32 5.76 22.12
C GLY A 243 -4.63 5.01 20.97
N GLY A 244 -5.42 4.48 20.05
CA GLY A 244 -4.97 4.22 18.68
C GLY A 244 -5.02 5.50 17.84
N LEU A 245 -4.13 5.63 16.86
CA LEU A 245 -4.34 6.57 15.74
C LEU A 245 -5.76 6.34 15.18
N PRO A 246 -6.46 7.37 14.70
CA PRO A 246 -7.84 7.22 14.26
C PRO A 246 -7.91 6.20 13.13
N ALA A 247 -8.22 4.94 13.47
CA ALA A 247 -8.81 4.00 12.54
C ALA A 247 -10.19 4.57 12.29
N SER A 248 -10.42 5.08 11.09
CA SER A 248 -11.68 5.71 10.71
C SER A 248 -12.84 4.75 10.95
N GLY A 249 -13.50 4.85 12.11
CA GLY A 249 -14.83 4.33 12.33
C GLY A 249 -15.81 5.17 11.54
N VAL A 250 -16.00 4.82 10.27
CA VAL A 250 -17.13 5.32 9.50
C VAL A 250 -18.33 4.45 9.91
N PRO A 251 -19.39 5.01 10.53
CA PRO A 251 -20.59 4.24 10.78
C PRO A 251 -21.22 3.87 9.43
N ILE A 252 -21.33 2.57 9.18
CA ILE A 252 -22.20 2.04 8.14
C ILE A 252 -23.64 2.41 8.49
N ASP A 253 -24.28 3.18 7.63
CA ASP A 253 -25.69 3.55 7.73
C ASP A 253 -26.54 2.27 7.68
N GLY A 254 -26.97 1.82 8.85
CA GLY A 254 -27.99 0.78 9.00
C GLY A 254 -29.35 1.43 8.78
N GLY A 255 -29.93 1.16 7.62
CA GLY A 255 -31.31 1.53 7.35
C GLY A 255 -32.25 0.94 8.39
N ASP A 256 -33.19 1.76 8.86
CA ASP A 256 -34.47 1.32 9.39
C ASP A 256 -35.53 2.39 9.12
N GLY A 257 -36.66 1.93 8.59
CA GLY A 257 -37.70 2.76 8.03
C GLY A 257 -38.50 3.57 9.05
N GLY A 258 -38.91 4.76 8.63
CA GLY A 258 -39.94 5.57 9.27
C GLY A 258 -40.79 6.24 8.20
N SER A 259 -42.00 5.73 7.98
CA SER A 259 -43.02 6.37 7.13
C SER A 259 -43.42 7.73 7.72
N PRO A 260 -43.63 8.79 6.91
CA PRO A 260 -44.26 10.00 7.41
C PRO A 260 -45.78 9.81 7.47
N ALA A 261 -46.35 10.06 8.65
CA ALA A 261 -47.78 10.17 8.88
C ALA A 261 -48.36 11.33 8.03
N GLY A 262 -49.48 11.07 7.36
CA GLY A 262 -50.23 12.06 6.59
C GLY A 262 -50.92 13.12 7.47
N PRO A 263 -51.31 14.26 6.88
CA PRO A 263 -51.98 15.33 7.62
C PRO A 263 -53.45 14.98 7.91
N GLN A 264 -53.86 15.10 9.16
CA GLN A 264 -55.28 15.18 9.52
C GLN A 264 -55.79 16.60 9.26
N THR A 265 -56.93 16.67 8.58
CA THR A 265 -57.69 17.87 8.19
C THR A 265 -58.43 18.50 9.38
N ALA A 266 -58.47 19.83 9.41
CA ALA A 266 -59.68 20.63 9.59
C ALA A 266 -59.45 22.02 8.98
#